data_AF-A0A538NX06-F1
#
_entry.id   AF-A0A538NX06-F1
#
_cell.length_a   1.000
_cell.length_b   1.000
_cell.length_c   1.000
_cell.angle_alpha   90.00
_cell.angle_beta   90.00
_cell.angle_gamma   90.00
#
_symmetry.space_group_name_H-M   'P 1'
#
loop_
_entity.id
_entity.type
_entity.pdbx_description
1 polymer ?
#
loop_
_entity_poly.entity_id
_entity_poly.type
_entity_poly.pdbx_seq_one_letter_code
_entity_poly.pdbx_strand_id
1 'polypeptide(L)'
;MKKFASPGTPMPRKDRPNVLPLEGEIDLHVSPTVTASLNAMIEKKPKRLVVDLSHVTYIDSAGLAAFIEAMQKVEAYGGKFALAGLQETVRSIFEISRLDQVFQIFPDVDTAMSG
;
A
#
# COMPACT_ATOMS: atom_id res chain seq x y z
N MET A 1 29.11 -6.03 -3.00
CA MET A 1 28.02 -5.66 -2.06
C MET A 1 27.25 -4.52 -2.71
N LYS A 2 26.01 -4.76 -3.16
CA LYS A 2 25.19 -3.72 -3.82
C LYS A 2 24.76 -2.71 -2.75
N LYS A 3 25.13 -1.45 -2.93
CA LYS A 3 24.62 -0.32 -2.13
C LYS A 3 23.12 -0.22 -2.41
N PHE A 4 22.27 -0.61 -1.46
CA PHE A 4 20.89 -0.16 -1.45
C PHE A 4 20.94 1.32 -1.06
N ALA A 5 20.74 2.21 -2.02
CA ALA A 5 20.35 3.57 -1.69
C ALA A 5 19.11 3.45 -0.79
N SER A 6 19.08 4.14 0.35
CA SER A 6 17.87 4.24 1.15
C SER A 6 16.74 4.69 0.23
N PRO A 7 15.68 3.90 0.04
CA PRO A 7 14.59 4.33 -0.82
C PRO A 7 14.05 5.64 -0.24
N GLY A 8 13.93 6.65 -1.10
CA GLY A 8 13.29 7.89 -0.72
C GLY A 8 11.85 7.63 -0.28
N THR A 9 11.27 8.55 0.47
CA THR A 9 9.86 8.46 0.87
C THR A 9 8.97 8.24 -0.35
N PRO A 10 8.18 7.15 -0.41
CA PRO A 10 7.29 6.89 -1.54
C PRO A 10 6.36 8.08 -1.80
N MET A 11 6.20 8.44 -3.07
CA MET A 11 5.36 9.59 -3.44
C MET A 11 4.15 9.12 -4.23
N PRO A 12 2.98 9.76 -4.06
CA PRO A 12 1.83 9.49 -4.91
C PRO A 12 2.13 9.69 -6.39
N ARG A 13 1.40 8.99 -7.27
CA ARG A 13 1.48 9.25 -8.71
C ARG A 13 1.11 10.71 -9.01
N LYS A 14 1.84 11.37 -9.92
CA LYS A 14 1.61 12.78 -10.29
C LYS A 14 0.23 13.02 -10.92
N ASP A 15 -0.21 12.08 -11.75
CA ASP A 15 -1.50 12.10 -12.45
C ASP A 15 -2.66 11.58 -11.59
N ARG A 16 -2.36 10.78 -10.56
CA ARG A 16 -3.34 10.18 -9.65
C ARG A 16 -2.85 10.31 -8.19
N PRO A 17 -3.08 11.47 -7.54
CA PRO A 17 -2.52 11.77 -6.21
C PRO A 17 -3.09 10.90 -5.07
N ASN A 18 -4.07 10.06 -5.37
CA ASN A 18 -4.68 9.11 -4.45
C ASN A 18 -4.18 7.67 -4.66
N VAL A 19 -3.17 7.47 -5.52
CA VAL A 19 -2.48 6.20 -5.75
C VAL A 19 -1.05 6.28 -5.22
N LEU A 20 -0.67 5.39 -4.32
CA LEU A 20 0.69 5.25 -3.81
C LEU A 20 1.38 4.05 -4.46
N PRO A 21 2.30 4.26 -5.43
CA PRO A 21 3.13 3.18 -5.96
C PRO A 21 4.22 2.80 -4.96
N LEU A 22 4.35 1.49 -4.73
CA LEU A 22 5.42 0.90 -3.93
C LEU A 22 6.22 -0.09 -4.78
N GLU A 23 7.50 -0.24 -4.46
CA GLU A 23 8.41 -1.14 -5.16
C GLU A 23 9.42 -1.78 -4.21
N GLY A 24 9.91 -2.95 -4.59
CA GLY A 24 10.93 -3.68 -3.82
C GLY A 24 10.37 -4.30 -2.53
N GLU A 25 11.16 -4.28 -1.47
CA GLU A 25 10.83 -4.89 -0.19
C GLU A 25 10.24 -3.85 0.76
N ILE A 26 9.09 -4.17 1.35
CA ILE A 26 8.46 -3.36 2.40
C ILE A 26 8.78 -4.02 3.74
N ASP A 27 9.95 -3.68 4.28
CA ASP A 27 10.49 -4.22 5.52
C ASP A 27 10.44 -3.19 6.67
N LEU A 28 10.99 -3.54 7.83
CA LEU A 28 11.13 -2.64 8.98
C LEU A 28 11.85 -1.30 8.68
N HIS A 29 12.67 -1.21 7.64
CA HIS A 29 13.36 0.03 7.26
C HIS A 29 12.49 0.90 6.34
N VAL A 30 11.73 0.27 5.44
CA VAL A 30 10.88 0.97 4.46
C VAL A 30 9.51 1.34 5.05
N SER A 31 8.95 0.48 5.91
CA SER A 31 7.61 0.63 6.48
C SER A 31 7.35 1.99 7.14
N PRO A 32 8.27 2.59 7.93
CA PRO A 32 8.06 3.93 8.50
C PRO A 32 7.82 5.02 7.44
N THR A 33 8.52 4.94 6.30
CA THR A 33 8.36 5.91 5.21
C THR A 33 7.06 5.70 4.43
N VAL A 34 6.62 4.45 4.28
CA VAL A 34 5.31 4.11 3.71
C VAL A 34 4.19 4.66 4.59
N THR A 35 4.28 4.45 5.92
CA THR A 35 3.32 5.00 6.88
C THR A 35 3.24 6.52 6.81
N ALA A 36 4.38 7.21 6.74
CA ALA A 36 4.41 8.67 6.60
C ALA A 36 3.71 9.14 5.31
N SER A 37 3.95 8.46 4.19
CA SER A 37 3.36 8.76 2.89
C SER A 37 1.84 8.56 2.89
N LEU A 38 1.39 7.42 3.44
CA LEU A 38 -0.03 7.11 3.60
C LEU A 38 -0.71 8.15 4.49
N ASN A 39 -0.13 8.50 5.64
CA ASN A 39 -0.68 9.52 6.53
C ASN A 39 -0.85 10.87 5.82
N ALA A 40 0.17 11.32 5.07
CA ALA A 40 0.09 12.57 4.31
C ALA A 40 -1.01 12.56 3.23
N MET A 41 -1.25 11.42 2.57
CA MET A 41 -2.35 11.26 1.63
C MET A 41 -3.71 11.24 2.35
N ILE A 42 -3.80 10.54 3.48
CA ILE A 42 -5.00 10.41 4.33
C ILE A 42 -5.47 11.77 4.85
N GLU A 43 -4.55 12.68 5.17
CA GLU A 43 -4.89 14.06 5.57
C GLU A 43 -5.73 14.81 4.52
N LYS A 44 -5.58 14.45 3.23
CA LYS A 44 -6.38 15.03 2.14
C LYS A 44 -7.79 14.43 2.05
N LYS A 45 -8.11 13.43 2.88
CA LYS A 45 -9.37 12.69 2.94
C LYS A 45 -9.86 12.24 1.56
N PRO A 46 -9.03 11.55 0.75
CA PRO A 46 -9.47 11.05 -0.54
C PRO A 46 -10.63 10.08 -0.35
N LYS A 47 -11.66 10.17 -1.21
CA LYS A 47 -12.77 9.20 -1.23
C LYS A 47 -12.28 7.77 -1.45
N ARG A 48 -11.16 7.60 -2.14
CA ARG A 48 -10.50 6.33 -2.36
C ARG A 48 -8.99 6.50 -2.35
N LEU A 49 -8.30 5.66 -1.60
CA LEU A 49 -6.84 5.55 -1.58
C LEU A 49 -6.44 4.15 -2.06
N VAL A 50 -5.58 4.08 -3.06
CA VAL A 50 -5.08 2.81 -3.61
C VAL A 50 -3.58 2.70 -3.37
N VAL A 51 -3.14 1.55 -2.87
CA VAL A 51 -1.71 1.19 -2.83
C VAL A 51 -1.42 0.24 -3.96
N ASP A 52 -0.50 0.61 -4.83
CA ASP A 52 -0.07 -0.18 -5.98
C ASP A 52 1.15 -1.01 -5.59
N LEU A 53 0.93 -2.32 -5.49
CA LEU A 53 1.90 -3.34 -5.08
C LEU A 53 2.48 -4.11 -6.29
N SER A 54 2.23 -3.63 -7.52
CA SER A 54 2.68 -4.28 -8.76
C SER A 54 4.18 -4.48 -8.87
N HIS A 55 4.98 -3.72 -8.12
CA HIS A 55 6.43 -3.87 -8.09
C HIS A 55 6.98 -4.25 -6.71
N VAL A 56 6.10 -4.65 -5.76
CA VAL A 56 6.50 -5.09 -4.43
C VAL A 56 6.83 -6.58 -4.47
N THR A 57 8.05 -6.92 -4.05
CA THR A 57 8.58 -8.29 -4.07
C THR A 57 8.39 -9.00 -2.73
N TYR A 58 8.29 -8.26 -1.64
CA TYR A 58 8.13 -8.79 -0.29
C TYR A 58 7.51 -7.76 0.66
N ILE A 59 6.81 -8.24 1.69
CA ILE A 59 6.29 -7.40 2.78
C ILE A 59 6.38 -8.15 4.11
N ASP A 60 6.83 -7.47 5.16
CA ASP A 60 6.87 -8.03 6.52
C ASP A 60 5.66 -7.58 7.37
N SER A 61 5.67 -7.94 8.65
CA SER A 61 4.60 -7.59 9.58
C SER A 61 4.46 -6.09 9.81
N ALA A 62 5.53 -5.30 9.72
CA ALA A 62 5.47 -3.86 9.89
C ALA A 62 4.79 -3.19 8.68
N GLY A 63 5.07 -3.67 7.47
CA GLY A 63 4.39 -3.22 6.26
C GLY A 63 2.89 -3.55 6.30
N LEU A 64 2.54 -4.77 6.71
CA LEU A 64 1.13 -5.17 6.88
C LEU A 64 0.41 -4.32 7.93
N ALA A 65 1.06 -4.05 9.07
CA ALA A 65 0.50 -3.17 10.10
C ALA A 65 0.25 -1.75 9.59
N ALA A 66 1.17 -1.20 8.78
CA ALA A 66 1.00 0.11 8.15
C ALA A 66 -0.24 0.16 7.23
N PHE A 67 -0.50 -0.91 6.47
CA PHE A 67 -1.70 -0.99 5.63
C PHE A 67 -2.98 -1.12 6.44
N ILE A 68 -2.98 -1.90 7.52
CA ILE A 68 -4.15 -2.03 8.41
C ILE A 68 -4.48 -0.68 9.06
N GLU A 69 -3.48 0.01 9.58
CA GLU A 69 -3.65 1.34 10.19
C GLU A 69 -4.18 2.36 9.18
N ALA A 70 -3.62 2.37 7.96
CA ALA A 70 -4.08 3.25 6.89
C ALA A 70 -5.53 2.95 6.48
N MET A 71 -5.90 1.68 6.33
CA MET A 71 -7.27 1.26 6.02
C MET A 71 -8.25 1.76 7.08
N GLN A 72 -7.97 1.51 8.36
CA GLN A 72 -8.83 1.96 9.47
C GLN A 72 -9.01 3.49 9.47
N LYS A 73 -7.93 4.24 9.23
CA LYS A 73 -7.99 5.71 9.15
C LYS A 73 -8.82 6.19 7.96
N VAL A 74 -8.67 5.55 6.80
CA VAL A 74 -9.43 5.87 5.58
C VAL A 74 -10.91 5.61 5.77
N GLU A 75 -11.25 4.45 6.33
CA GLU A 75 -12.64 4.04 6.59
C GLU A 75 -13.30 4.87 7.68
N ALA A 76 -12.54 5.34 8.68
CA ALA A 76 -13.07 6.19 9.76
C ALA A 76 -13.68 7.51 9.27
N TYR A 77 -13.25 8.03 8.11
CA TYR A 77 -13.89 9.19 7.47
C TYR A 77 -14.82 8.82 6.31
N GLY A 78 -15.11 7.53 6.09
CA GLY A 78 -15.96 7.03 5.02
C GLY A 78 -15.30 6.91 3.65
N GLY A 79 -13.96 6.98 3.58
CA GLY A 79 -13.21 6.65 2.38
C GLY A 79 -13.09 5.15 2.16
N LYS A 80 -12.55 4.76 1.00
CA LYS A 80 -12.23 3.38 0.66
C LYS A 80 -10.72 3.19 0.53
N PHE A 81 -10.18 2.17 1.19
CA PHE A 81 -8.78 1.78 1.04
C PHE A 81 -8.70 0.47 0.24
N ALA A 82 -7.85 0.44 -0.77
CA ALA A 82 -7.71 -0.72 -1.65
C ALA A 82 -6.25 -1.01 -1.98
N LEU A 83 -5.96 -2.29 -2.23
CA LEU A 83 -4.67 -2.77 -2.70
C LEU A 83 -4.81 -3.23 -4.15
N ALA A 84 -3.78 -2.98 -4.95
CA ALA A 84 -3.75 -3.37 -6.36
C ALA A 84 -2.46 -4.12 -6.70
N GLY A 85 -2.55 -5.11 -7.58
CA GLY A 85 -1.37 -5.69 -8.24
C GLY A 85 -0.49 -6.55 -7.35
N LEU A 86 -1.04 -7.28 -6.38
CA LEU A 86 -0.23 -8.17 -5.53
C LEU A 86 0.52 -9.22 -6.39
N GLN A 87 1.84 -9.23 -6.23
CA GLN A 87 2.72 -10.28 -6.74
C GLN A 87 2.55 -11.58 -5.97
N GLU A 88 2.95 -12.72 -6.56
CA GLU A 88 2.72 -14.06 -6.00
C GLU A 88 3.21 -14.20 -4.55
N THR A 89 4.44 -13.77 -4.25
CA THR A 89 4.99 -13.83 -2.89
C THR A 89 4.18 -12.99 -1.90
N VAL A 90 3.81 -11.77 -2.28
CA VAL A 90 3.00 -10.87 -1.43
C VAL A 90 1.60 -11.46 -1.24
N ARG A 91 0.98 -12.00 -2.30
CA ARG A 91 -0.32 -12.67 -2.26
C ARG A 91 -0.32 -13.84 -1.27
N SER A 92 0.68 -14.72 -1.33
CA SER A 92 0.77 -15.84 -0.39
C SER A 92 0.86 -15.38 1.06
N ILE A 93 1.58 -14.28 1.34
CA ILE A 93 1.64 -13.69 2.68
C ILE A 93 0.27 -13.19 3.13
N PHE A 94 -0.48 -12.53 2.25
CA PHE A 94 -1.86 -12.09 2.53
C PHE A 94 -2.81 -13.26 2.80
N GLU A 95 -2.74 -14.32 2.01
CA GLU A 95 -3.58 -15.52 2.16
C GLU A 95 -3.26 -16.28 3.45
N ILE A 96 -1.97 -16.49 3.77
CA ILE A 96 -1.54 -17.15 5.01
C ILE A 96 -1.98 -16.34 6.23
N SER A 97 -1.88 -15.02 6.16
CA SER A 97 -2.29 -14.11 7.23
C SER A 97 -3.80 -13.84 7.26
N ARG A 98 -4.57 -14.38 6.29
CA ARG A 98 -6.00 -14.14 6.08
C ARG A 98 -6.37 -12.66 5.86
N LEU A 99 -5.40 -11.84 5.46
CA LEU A 99 -5.61 -10.43 5.16
C LEU A 99 -6.27 -10.23 3.79
N ASP A 100 -6.28 -11.24 2.94
CA ASP A 100 -7.07 -11.28 1.70
C ASP A 100 -8.58 -11.13 1.95
N GLN A 101 -9.06 -11.49 3.15
CA GLN A 101 -10.46 -11.33 3.56
C GLN A 101 -10.74 -9.97 4.20
N VAL A 102 -9.68 -9.21 4.52
CA VAL A 102 -9.77 -7.91 5.20
C VAL A 102 -9.70 -6.77 4.19
N PHE A 103 -8.79 -6.87 3.22
CA PHE A 103 -8.57 -5.81 2.24
C PHE A 103 -9.42 -5.99 0.98
N GLN A 104 -9.84 -4.87 0.38
CA GLN A 104 -10.29 -4.87 -1.02
C GLN A 104 -9.06 -4.98 -1.93
N ILE A 105 -8.88 -6.14 -2.55
CA ILE A 105 -7.73 -6.44 -3.42
C ILE A 105 -8.17 -6.54 -4.87
N PHE A 106 -7.48 -5.80 -5.74
CA PHE A 106 -7.76 -5.72 -7.17
C PHE A 106 -6.55 -6.18 -8.01
N PRO A 107 -6.78 -6.66 -9.24
CA PRO A 107 -5.69 -7.08 -10.13
C PRO A 107 -4.77 -5.91 -10.53
N ASP A 108 -5.30 -4.71 -10.66
CA ASP A 108 -4.57 -3.52 -11.11
C ASP A 108 -5.19 -2.22 -10.56
N VAL A 109 -4.44 -1.12 -10.73
CA VAL A 109 -4.82 0.22 -10.24
C VAL A 109 -6.07 0.75 -10.92
N ASP A 110 -6.27 0.46 -12.21
CA ASP A 110 -7.42 0.98 -12.97
C ASP A 110 -8.74 0.39 -12.47
N THR A 111 -8.75 -0.92 -12.23
CA THR A 111 -9.88 -1.64 -11.62
C THR A 111 -10.09 -1.17 -10.19
N ALA A 112 -9.02 -1.02 -9.40
CA ALA A 112 -9.10 -0.50 -8.04
C ALA A 112 -9.65 0.92 -7.97
N MET A 113 -9.46 1.74 -9.01
CA MET A 113 -9.96 3.11 -9.07
C MET A 113 -11.40 3.22 -9.56
N SER A 114 -11.88 2.23 -10.29
CA SER A 114 -13.19 2.27 -10.96
C SER A 114 -14.34 1.67 -10.15
N GLY A 115 -14.05 0.85 -9.12
CA GLY A 115 -15.09 0.29 -8.21
C GLY A 115 -15.69 1.32 -7.26
#